data_AF-A0A350EZQ2-F1
#
_entry.id   AF-A0A350EZQ2-F1
#
_cell.length_a   1.000
_cell.length_b   1.000
_cell.length_c   1.000
_cell.angle_alpha   90.00
_cell.angle_beta   90.00
_cell.angle_gamma   90.00
#
_symmetry.space_group_name_H-M   'P 1'
#
loop_
_entity.id
_entity.type
_entity.pdbx_description
1 polymer ?
#
loop_
_entity_poly.entity_id
_entity_poly.type
_entity_poly.pdbx_seq_one_letter_code
_entity_poly.pdbx_strand_id
1 'polypeptide(L)'
;KGKYSIVPYPACVGRLDREVPGWSRREINDSIKLVHELMMPNWDIHPEMVTHTRVIDLKTGHPYPEYSPKFMENWDWTTGRSVDELAAYHAYALQILKNIDLPCEGLTTPGGYGNKALPQLAQATLESVRSVFNAEIPHYFRHLYTDDRSVAPRVEYASGLDTNDPRCVVSVIGCTGDWTGGWDNVEPEGADRFITADLASGRMVDVITRGEPAMMVCHWTGIHWNGEEKGFKVFQEVVRRLHARFDNLLWMKLSELSRYWAAKELTRIERTESAIRFSAPYACPEFTVRVPGSAAGEPRHQTVSGQTAMQKVSGLRNLRANTWSSGNNDVTVCFNLPKGLSTLKVG
;
A
#
# COMPACT_ATOMS: atom_id res chain seq x y z
N LYS A 1 -3.91 -9.96 -2.90
CA LYS A 1 -3.69 -8.59 -3.43
C LYS A 1 -2.49 -7.97 -2.75
N GLY A 2 -1.86 -6.95 -3.34
CA GLY A 2 -0.75 -6.24 -2.72
C GLY A 2 -0.11 -5.20 -3.65
N LYS A 3 1.23 -5.13 -3.64
CA LYS A 3 2.05 -4.32 -4.54
C LYS A 3 3.17 -5.16 -5.17
N TYR A 4 3.42 -4.97 -6.46
CA TYR A 4 4.53 -5.55 -7.22
C TYR A 4 5.54 -4.46 -7.59
N SER A 5 6.81 -4.70 -7.29
CA SER A 5 7.88 -3.74 -7.50
C SER A 5 8.54 -3.98 -8.85
N ILE A 6 8.78 -2.91 -9.60
CA ILE A 6 9.51 -2.93 -10.87
C ILE A 6 10.68 -1.97 -10.74
N VAL A 7 11.87 -2.40 -11.19
CA VAL A 7 13.01 -1.49 -11.32
C VAL A 7 12.97 -0.90 -12.73
N PRO A 8 12.73 0.41 -12.93
CA PRO A 8 12.51 0.99 -14.26
C PRO A 8 13.76 1.05 -15.15
N TYR A 9 14.94 1.12 -14.54
CA TYR A 9 16.24 1.13 -15.22
C TYR A 9 17.20 0.14 -14.52
N PRO A 10 16.91 -1.17 -14.58
CA PRO A 10 17.56 -2.19 -13.77
C PRO A 10 19.08 -2.16 -13.94
N ALA A 11 19.79 -2.02 -12.82
CA ALA A 11 21.25 -2.04 -12.74
C ALA A 11 21.96 -1.05 -13.68
N CYS A 12 21.28 0.04 -14.08
CA CYS A 12 21.77 1.00 -15.08
C CYS A 12 22.03 0.38 -16.47
N VAL A 13 21.47 -0.79 -16.77
CA VAL A 13 21.75 -1.56 -18.00
C VAL A 13 20.91 -1.07 -19.18
N GLY A 14 19.60 -0.95 -18.99
CA GLY A 14 18.71 -0.34 -19.98
C GLY A 14 17.37 0.04 -19.38
N ARG A 15 16.71 1.04 -19.96
CA ARG A 15 15.42 1.53 -19.47
C ARG A 15 14.28 0.73 -20.08
N LEU A 16 13.31 0.34 -19.25
CA LEU A 16 12.14 -0.43 -19.71
C LEU A 16 11.32 0.31 -20.78
N ASP A 17 11.29 1.63 -20.76
CA ASP A 17 10.60 2.46 -21.76
C ASP A 17 11.37 2.65 -23.08
N ARG A 18 12.59 2.14 -23.16
CA ARG A 18 13.47 2.23 -24.33
C ARG A 18 13.94 0.84 -24.75
N GLU A 19 15.19 0.52 -24.46
CA GLU A 19 15.84 -0.74 -24.79
C GLU A 19 16.56 -1.27 -23.56
N VAL A 20 16.51 -2.58 -23.40
CA VAL A 20 17.27 -3.33 -22.40
C VAL A 20 18.22 -4.24 -23.16
N PRO A 21 19.55 -4.02 -23.08
CA PRO A 21 20.52 -4.90 -23.70
C PRO A 21 20.27 -6.39 -23.39
N GLY A 22 20.31 -7.23 -24.44
CA GLY A 22 20.02 -8.66 -24.34
C GLY A 22 18.55 -9.03 -24.50
N TRP A 23 17.64 -8.06 -24.60
CA TRP A 23 16.22 -8.28 -24.86
C TRP A 23 15.77 -7.62 -26.16
N SER A 24 15.03 -8.34 -26.97
CA SER A 24 14.32 -7.74 -28.10
C SER A 24 13.17 -6.86 -27.60
N ARG A 25 12.78 -5.89 -28.43
CA ARG A 25 11.60 -5.04 -28.16
C ARG A 25 10.34 -5.88 -27.92
N ARG A 26 10.19 -7.01 -28.61
CA ARG A 26 9.08 -7.94 -28.42
C ARG A 26 9.12 -8.57 -27.03
N GLU A 27 10.25 -9.09 -26.59
CA GLU A 27 10.36 -9.72 -25.27
C GLU A 27 10.08 -8.72 -24.13
N ILE A 28 10.54 -7.47 -24.27
CA ILE A 28 10.20 -6.40 -23.31
C ILE A 28 8.69 -6.13 -23.30
N ASN A 29 8.07 -5.97 -24.47
CA ASN A 29 6.63 -5.73 -24.56
C ASN A 29 5.81 -6.91 -24.02
N ASP A 30 6.22 -8.16 -24.31
CA ASP A 30 5.56 -9.37 -23.81
C ASP A 30 5.70 -9.47 -22.28
N SER A 31 6.85 -9.09 -21.72
CA SER A 31 7.05 -9.01 -20.27
C SER A 31 6.20 -7.92 -19.61
N ILE A 32 6.08 -6.73 -20.22
CA ILE A 32 5.23 -5.65 -19.71
C ILE A 32 3.75 -6.06 -19.78
N LYS A 33 3.34 -6.71 -20.88
CA LYS A 33 2.00 -7.26 -21.04
C LYS A 33 1.65 -8.28 -19.94
N LEU A 34 2.60 -9.13 -19.55
CA LEU A 34 2.40 -10.05 -18.43
C LEU A 34 2.09 -9.29 -17.13
N VAL A 35 2.78 -8.18 -16.85
CA VAL A 35 2.49 -7.34 -15.68
C VAL A 35 1.07 -6.78 -15.76
N HIS A 36 0.65 -6.27 -16.92
CA HIS A 36 -0.70 -5.76 -17.11
C HIS A 36 -1.79 -6.80 -16.87
N GLU A 37 -1.64 -7.99 -17.47
CA GLU A 37 -2.70 -8.99 -17.49
C GLU A 37 -2.73 -9.82 -16.20
N LEU A 38 -1.56 -10.13 -15.64
CA LEU A 38 -1.46 -11.04 -14.49
C LEU A 38 -1.34 -10.31 -13.15
N MET A 39 -0.53 -9.24 -13.09
CA MET A 39 -0.19 -8.59 -11.82
C MET A 39 -1.19 -7.47 -11.48
N MET A 40 -1.39 -6.52 -12.39
CA MET A 40 -2.20 -5.32 -12.12
C MET A 40 -3.64 -5.56 -11.63
N PRO A 41 -4.35 -6.66 -11.97
CA PRO A 41 -5.68 -6.91 -11.40
C PRO A 41 -5.66 -6.93 -9.87
N ASN A 42 -4.61 -7.50 -9.26
CA ASN A 42 -4.53 -7.74 -7.82
C ASN A 42 -3.39 -6.98 -7.13
N TRP A 43 -2.52 -6.31 -7.88
CA TRP A 43 -1.31 -5.70 -7.35
C TRP A 43 -1.14 -4.27 -7.89
N ASP A 44 -0.81 -3.30 -7.03
CA ASP A 44 -0.31 -1.99 -7.48
C ASP A 44 1.10 -2.16 -8.05
N ILE A 45 1.50 -1.30 -8.99
CA ILE A 45 2.88 -1.27 -9.52
C ILE A 45 3.62 -0.11 -8.88
N HIS A 46 4.75 -0.39 -8.23
CA HIS A 46 5.64 0.63 -7.67
C HIS A 46 7.00 0.56 -8.34
N PRO A 47 7.66 1.69 -8.61
CA PRO A 47 9.09 1.67 -8.85
C PRO A 47 9.79 1.33 -7.53
N GLU A 48 10.75 0.41 -7.55
CA GLU A 48 11.72 0.26 -6.47
C GLU A 48 12.92 1.17 -6.74
N MET A 49 12.62 2.47 -6.70
CA MET A 49 13.44 3.57 -7.23
C MET A 49 13.83 3.35 -8.70
N VAL A 50 14.94 3.92 -9.18
CA VAL A 50 15.30 3.94 -10.60
C VAL A 50 16.08 2.69 -11.01
N THR A 51 17.12 2.31 -10.26
CA THR A 51 18.11 1.31 -10.73
C THR A 51 18.39 0.15 -9.79
N HIS A 52 17.95 0.24 -8.54
CA HIS A 52 18.31 -0.61 -7.42
C HIS A 52 19.83 -0.69 -7.18
N THR A 53 20.63 0.21 -7.75
CA THR A 53 22.10 0.12 -7.67
C THR A 53 22.73 1.51 -7.61
N ARG A 54 23.21 2.04 -8.74
CA ARG A 54 23.85 3.36 -8.83
C ARG A 54 22.84 4.42 -9.21
N VAL A 55 23.00 5.59 -8.61
CA VAL A 55 22.13 6.72 -8.88
C VAL A 55 22.40 7.29 -10.27
N ILE A 56 21.34 7.62 -10.99
CA ILE A 56 21.40 8.31 -12.28
C ILE A 56 21.53 9.81 -12.07
N ASP A 57 22.55 10.43 -12.67
CA ASP A 57 22.59 11.88 -12.85
C ASP A 57 21.53 12.28 -13.87
N LEU A 58 20.48 12.95 -13.40
CA LEU A 58 19.35 13.35 -14.23
C LEU A 58 19.73 14.32 -15.36
N LYS A 59 20.88 15.01 -15.26
CA LYS A 59 21.35 15.92 -16.31
C LYS A 59 21.94 15.17 -17.50
N THR A 60 22.64 14.07 -17.24
CA THR A 60 23.34 13.30 -18.27
C THR A 60 22.56 12.05 -18.68
N GLY A 61 21.67 11.55 -17.83
CA GLY A 61 20.99 10.28 -18.01
C GLY A 61 21.88 9.06 -17.73
N HIS A 62 23.08 9.26 -17.19
CA HIS A 62 24.05 8.22 -16.86
C HIS A 62 24.28 8.12 -15.35
N PRO A 63 24.75 6.97 -14.83
CA PRO A 63 25.16 6.87 -13.44
C PRO A 63 26.25 7.88 -13.10
N TYR A 64 26.22 8.44 -11.90
CA TYR A 64 27.35 9.24 -11.41
C TYR A 64 28.66 8.45 -11.55
N PRO A 65 29.79 9.05 -11.95
CA PRO A 65 31.03 8.32 -12.21
C PRO A 65 31.64 7.73 -10.92
N GLU A 66 31.44 8.38 -9.78
CA GLU A 66 31.97 7.95 -8.48
C GLU A 66 31.33 6.63 -8.02
N TYR A 67 32.16 5.71 -7.51
CA TYR A 67 31.73 4.43 -6.93
C TYR A 67 31.88 4.52 -5.41
N SER A 68 30.87 5.08 -4.75
CA SER A 68 30.85 5.21 -3.29
C SER A 68 29.42 5.12 -2.77
N PRO A 69 29.22 4.92 -1.45
CA PRO A 69 27.89 4.91 -0.86
C PRO A 69 27.05 6.17 -1.09
N LYS A 70 27.69 7.29 -1.37
CA LYS A 70 27.00 8.55 -1.70
C LYS A 70 26.26 8.50 -3.03
N PHE A 71 26.60 7.59 -3.93
CA PHE A 71 25.98 7.45 -5.25
C PHE A 71 25.40 6.07 -5.50
N MET A 72 25.15 5.33 -4.42
CA MET A 72 24.41 4.09 -4.43
C MET A 72 23.00 4.35 -3.91
N GLU A 73 22.00 4.00 -4.73
CA GLU A 73 20.58 4.18 -4.45
C GLU A 73 20.17 3.40 -3.19
N ASN A 74 20.71 2.19 -3.05
CA ASN A 74 20.52 1.35 -1.87
C ASN A 74 21.18 1.89 -0.58
N TRP A 75 22.03 2.92 -0.62
CA TRP A 75 22.83 3.30 0.54
C TRP A 75 22.57 4.76 0.97
N ASP A 76 23.55 5.66 0.83
CA ASP A 76 23.55 6.95 1.51
C ASP A 76 23.14 8.13 0.61
N TRP A 77 22.80 7.90 -0.66
CA TRP A 77 22.59 9.00 -1.62
C TRP A 77 21.58 10.05 -1.19
N THR A 78 20.50 9.64 -0.52
CA THR A 78 19.44 10.56 -0.04
C THR A 78 19.89 11.46 1.11
N THR A 79 21.01 11.15 1.77
CA THR A 79 21.48 11.87 2.96
C THR A 79 21.86 13.29 2.61
N GLY A 80 21.18 14.27 3.23
CA GLY A 80 21.41 15.70 2.99
C GLY A 80 20.82 16.24 1.68
N ARG A 81 20.02 15.44 0.95
CA ARG A 81 19.32 15.88 -0.26
C ARG A 81 18.06 16.68 0.09
N SER A 82 17.74 17.64 -0.76
CA SER A 82 16.49 18.41 -0.67
C SER A 82 15.27 17.59 -1.10
N VAL A 83 14.08 18.09 -0.78
CA VAL A 83 12.82 17.52 -1.29
C VAL A 83 12.81 17.57 -2.82
N ASP A 84 13.16 18.71 -3.42
CA ASP A 84 13.19 18.90 -4.88
C ASP A 84 14.12 17.89 -5.59
N GLU A 85 15.31 17.64 -5.04
CA GLU A 85 16.25 16.66 -5.59
C GLU A 85 15.67 15.24 -5.58
N LEU A 86 15.06 14.84 -4.45
CA LEU A 86 14.42 13.52 -4.35
C LEU A 86 13.16 13.43 -5.22
N ALA A 87 12.34 14.48 -5.27
CA ALA A 87 11.12 14.52 -6.06
C ALA A 87 11.42 14.41 -7.55
N ALA A 88 12.46 15.10 -8.05
CA ALA A 88 12.91 14.98 -9.43
C ALA A 88 13.39 13.56 -9.76
N TYR A 89 14.09 12.90 -8.83
CA TYR A 89 14.58 11.54 -9.01
C TYR A 89 13.45 10.49 -8.97
N HIS A 90 12.50 10.64 -8.04
CA HIS A 90 11.29 9.83 -8.01
C HIS A 90 10.47 10.03 -9.29
N ALA A 91 10.30 11.27 -9.74
CA ALA A 91 9.58 11.58 -10.98
C ALA A 91 10.24 10.93 -12.20
N TYR A 92 11.57 10.82 -12.23
CA TYR A 92 12.28 10.08 -13.28
C TYR A 92 11.91 8.59 -13.31
N ALA A 93 11.89 7.91 -12.15
CA ALA A 93 11.43 6.52 -12.05
C ALA A 93 9.97 6.36 -12.50
N LEU A 94 9.10 7.23 -11.99
CA LEU A 94 7.67 7.25 -12.28
C LEU A 94 7.40 7.50 -13.77
N GLN A 95 8.14 8.41 -14.41
CA GLN A 95 7.96 8.73 -15.82
C GLN A 95 8.31 7.54 -16.72
N ILE A 96 9.32 6.73 -16.35
CA ILE A 96 9.62 5.50 -17.09
C ILE A 96 8.44 4.54 -17.04
N LEU A 97 7.84 4.32 -15.85
CA LEU A 97 6.64 3.47 -15.73
C LEU A 97 5.45 4.04 -16.51
N LYS A 98 5.26 5.37 -16.45
CA LYS A 98 4.20 6.06 -17.19
C LYS A 98 4.34 5.89 -18.71
N ASN A 99 5.57 5.91 -19.23
CA ASN A 99 5.84 5.75 -20.66
C ASN A 99 5.52 4.35 -21.20
N ILE A 100 5.38 3.36 -20.32
CA ILE A 100 4.98 1.98 -20.64
C ILE A 100 3.61 1.63 -20.07
N ASP A 101 2.77 2.65 -19.84
CA ASP A 101 1.38 2.53 -19.41
C ASP A 101 1.16 1.81 -18.07
N LEU A 102 2.17 1.70 -17.21
CA LEU A 102 2.03 1.12 -15.88
C LEU A 102 1.57 2.20 -14.88
N PRO A 103 0.31 2.14 -14.39
CA PRO A 103 -0.20 3.11 -13.42
C PRO A 103 0.49 2.94 -12.07
N CYS A 104 0.70 4.04 -11.37
CA CYS A 104 1.46 4.04 -10.13
C CYS A 104 0.95 5.12 -9.17
N GLU A 105 0.55 4.71 -7.97
CA GLU A 105 0.09 5.60 -6.89
C GLU A 105 1.07 5.65 -5.70
N GLY A 106 2.21 4.96 -5.79
CA GLY A 106 3.18 4.94 -4.71
C GLY A 106 4.58 4.51 -5.09
N LEU A 107 5.49 4.49 -4.12
CA LEU A 107 6.90 4.17 -4.31
C LEU A 107 7.32 2.99 -3.42
N THR A 108 8.38 2.28 -3.82
CA THR A 108 9.11 1.35 -2.94
C THR A 108 10.56 1.80 -2.86
N THR A 109 11.12 1.78 -1.66
CA THR A 109 12.49 2.24 -1.41
C THR A 109 13.40 1.05 -1.13
N PRO A 110 14.50 0.89 -1.89
CA PRO A 110 15.40 -0.23 -1.72
C PRO A 110 16.38 0.02 -0.57
N GLY A 111 16.76 -1.05 0.14
CA GLY A 111 17.86 -1.06 1.11
C GLY A 111 17.81 0.10 2.10
N GLY A 112 18.78 1.01 2.00
CA GLY A 112 19.02 2.21 2.80
C GLY A 112 18.40 3.51 2.27
N TYR A 113 17.80 3.51 1.08
CA TYR A 113 17.22 4.72 0.46
C TYR A 113 16.25 5.42 1.42
N GLY A 114 16.46 6.73 1.64
CA GLY A 114 15.60 7.56 2.49
C GLY A 114 15.74 7.37 4.00
N ASN A 115 16.54 6.40 4.51
CA ASN A 115 16.66 6.14 5.96
C ASN A 115 17.09 7.36 6.77
N LYS A 116 17.99 8.17 6.22
CA LYS A 116 18.52 9.39 6.83
C LYS A 116 17.85 10.66 6.30
N ALA A 117 16.71 10.52 5.62
CA ALA A 117 15.99 11.60 4.95
C ALA A 117 14.46 11.33 4.93
N LEU A 118 13.91 10.71 5.98
CA LEU A 118 12.50 10.31 6.04
C LEU A 118 11.53 11.48 5.76
N PRO A 119 11.72 12.69 6.34
CA PRO A 119 10.86 13.84 6.02
C PRO A 119 10.88 14.21 4.53
N GLN A 120 12.06 14.15 3.91
CA GLN A 120 12.23 14.48 2.51
C GLN A 120 11.67 13.37 1.61
N LEU A 121 11.85 12.09 1.98
CA LEU A 121 11.26 10.95 1.26
C LEU A 121 9.74 11.09 1.18
N ALA A 122 9.07 11.38 2.29
CA ALA A 122 7.63 11.50 2.34
C ALA A 122 7.12 12.70 1.50
N GLN A 123 7.71 13.89 1.65
CA GLN A 123 7.34 15.06 0.83
C GLN A 123 7.63 14.83 -0.65
N ALA A 124 8.80 14.28 -1.00
CA ALA A 124 9.15 14.00 -2.38
C ALA A 124 8.24 12.93 -3.00
N THR A 125 7.77 11.96 -2.22
CA THR A 125 6.74 11.00 -2.66
C THR A 125 5.42 11.73 -2.96
N LEU A 126 4.96 12.59 -2.03
CA LEU A 126 3.74 13.38 -2.22
C LEU A 126 3.79 14.20 -3.51
N GLU A 127 4.89 14.92 -3.75
CA GLU A 127 5.03 15.80 -4.90
C GLU A 127 5.17 15.05 -6.22
N SER A 128 6.09 14.08 -6.27
CA SER A 128 6.42 13.38 -7.52
C SER A 128 5.28 12.50 -8.03
N VAL A 129 4.63 11.74 -7.15
CA VAL A 129 3.55 10.81 -7.54
C VAL A 129 2.32 11.60 -7.98
N ARG A 130 2.01 12.73 -7.32
CA ARG A 130 0.96 13.65 -7.79
C ARG A 130 1.32 14.30 -9.11
N SER A 131 2.55 14.77 -9.28
CA SER A 131 2.97 15.45 -10.50
C SER A 131 2.92 14.53 -11.73
N VAL A 132 3.35 13.27 -11.59
CA VAL A 132 3.45 12.34 -12.72
C VAL A 132 2.12 11.62 -12.97
N PHE A 133 1.44 11.15 -11.93
CA PHE A 133 0.25 10.28 -12.05
C PHE A 133 -1.05 10.91 -11.57
N ASN A 134 -1.04 12.14 -11.03
CA ASN A 134 -2.20 12.80 -10.44
C ASN A 134 -2.88 11.94 -9.34
N ALA A 135 -2.11 11.11 -8.64
CA ALA A 135 -2.63 10.26 -7.58
C ALA A 135 -3.20 11.12 -6.43
N GLU A 136 -4.44 10.86 -6.02
CA GLU A 136 -5.07 11.65 -4.95
C GLU A 136 -4.38 11.42 -3.60
N ILE A 137 -4.00 10.17 -3.31
CA ILE A 137 -3.40 9.74 -2.05
C ILE A 137 -2.11 8.95 -2.37
N PRO A 138 -0.98 9.64 -2.61
CA PRO A 138 0.31 8.99 -2.74
C PRO A 138 0.67 8.16 -1.52
N HIS A 139 1.48 7.13 -1.72
CA HIS A 139 1.97 6.32 -0.62
C HIS A 139 3.37 5.79 -0.91
N TYR A 140 4.07 5.32 0.12
CA TYR A 140 5.37 4.68 -0.04
C TYR A 140 5.54 3.50 0.91
N PHE A 141 6.30 2.50 0.45
CA PHE A 141 6.72 1.37 1.24
C PHE A 141 8.22 1.50 1.56
N ARG A 142 8.54 1.54 2.86
CA ARG A 142 9.91 1.73 3.37
C ARG A 142 10.24 0.85 4.56
N HIS A 143 9.37 0.91 5.57
CA HIS A 143 9.63 0.32 6.87
C HIS A 143 9.17 -1.14 6.90
N LEU A 144 9.93 -1.96 7.64
CA LEU A 144 9.64 -3.35 7.89
C LEU A 144 9.94 -3.62 9.37
N TYR A 145 8.91 -3.93 10.15
CA TYR A 145 9.04 -4.23 11.59
C TYR A 145 8.56 -5.64 11.90
N THR A 146 9.49 -6.49 12.30
CA THR A 146 9.22 -7.89 12.70
C THR A 146 9.05 -8.07 14.21
N ASP A 147 9.25 -6.99 14.98
CA ASP A 147 9.15 -6.96 16.44
C ASP A 147 7.75 -6.48 16.90
N ASP A 148 7.65 -6.03 18.14
CA ASP A 148 6.42 -5.59 18.80
C ASP A 148 5.95 -4.19 18.37
N ARG A 149 6.73 -3.47 17.54
CA ARG A 149 6.30 -2.17 17.03
C ARG A 149 5.03 -2.29 16.19
N SER A 150 4.20 -1.25 16.30
CA SER A 150 3.01 -1.08 15.47
C SER A 150 3.41 -0.99 13.99
N VAL A 151 2.65 -1.70 13.16
CA VAL A 151 2.76 -1.66 11.69
C VAL A 151 1.57 -0.95 11.05
N ALA A 152 0.80 -0.21 11.84
CA ALA A 152 -0.24 0.67 11.33
C ALA A 152 0.36 1.66 10.31
N PRO A 153 -0.28 1.86 9.14
CA PRO A 153 0.11 2.91 8.21
C PRO A 153 0.12 4.28 8.90
N ARG A 154 0.97 5.18 8.41
CA ARG A 154 1.11 6.54 8.94
C ARG A 154 0.66 7.53 7.89
N VAL A 155 -0.27 8.42 8.25
CA VAL A 155 -0.66 9.53 7.39
C VAL A 155 0.25 10.71 7.70
N GLU A 156 1.02 11.13 6.69
CA GLU A 156 2.05 12.17 6.83
C GLU A 156 1.70 13.36 5.93
N TYR A 157 2.18 14.55 6.31
CA TYR A 157 2.02 15.79 5.55
C TYR A 157 0.57 16.13 5.17
N ALA A 158 -0.38 15.78 6.05
CA ALA A 158 -1.78 16.15 5.90
C ALA A 158 -1.94 17.67 5.88
N SER A 159 -2.52 18.22 4.82
CA SER A 159 -2.73 19.66 4.65
C SER A 159 -3.89 19.95 3.70
N GLY A 160 -4.46 21.16 3.79
CA GLY A 160 -5.57 21.59 2.93
C GLY A 160 -6.84 20.75 3.08
N LEU A 161 -7.07 20.12 4.24
CA LEU A 161 -8.14 19.13 4.44
C LEU A 161 -9.56 19.70 4.25
N ASP A 162 -9.75 20.99 4.53
CA ASP A 162 -11.02 21.71 4.33
C ASP A 162 -11.10 22.41 2.95
N THR A 163 -10.22 22.05 2.02
CA THR A 163 -10.17 22.62 0.67
C THR A 163 -10.54 21.58 -0.39
N ASN A 164 -10.66 22.02 -1.65
CA ASN A 164 -10.90 21.09 -2.76
C ASN A 164 -9.66 20.26 -3.14
N ASP A 165 -8.47 20.63 -2.64
CA ASP A 165 -7.20 19.95 -2.86
C ASP A 165 -6.57 19.46 -1.54
N PRO A 166 -7.20 18.50 -0.83
CA PRO A 166 -6.58 17.89 0.33
C PRO A 166 -5.35 17.10 -0.09
N ARG A 167 -4.32 17.15 0.76
CA ARG A 167 -3.03 16.49 0.52
C ARG A 167 -2.64 15.66 1.72
N CYS A 168 -2.11 14.48 1.47
CA CYS A 168 -1.41 13.64 2.44
C CYS A 168 -0.60 12.59 1.67
N VAL A 169 0.35 11.97 2.35
CA VAL A 169 1.07 10.78 1.86
C VAL A 169 1.01 9.70 2.92
N VAL A 170 0.84 8.44 2.52
CA VAL A 170 0.76 7.31 3.45
C VAL A 170 2.05 6.50 3.47
N SER A 171 2.65 6.35 4.65
CA SER A 171 3.75 5.41 4.89
C SER A 171 3.17 4.03 5.19
N VAL A 172 3.40 3.06 4.31
CA VAL A 172 2.98 1.66 4.48
C VAL A 172 4.12 0.85 5.08
N ILE A 173 3.81 -0.01 6.06
CA ILE A 173 4.79 -0.73 6.88
C ILE A 173 4.59 -2.24 6.74
N GLY A 174 5.66 -2.95 6.40
CA GLY A 174 5.69 -4.41 6.32
C GLY A 174 5.84 -5.02 7.71
N CYS A 175 5.21 -6.17 7.93
CA CYS A 175 5.23 -6.81 9.25
C CYS A 175 6.04 -8.10 9.32
N THR A 176 6.52 -8.61 8.18
CA THR A 176 7.35 -9.82 8.08
C THR A 176 8.69 -9.48 7.46
N GLY A 177 9.73 -10.25 7.81
CA GLY A 177 10.91 -10.34 6.96
C GLY A 177 10.58 -11.10 5.67
N ASP A 178 11.55 -11.20 4.78
CA ASP A 178 11.44 -12.04 3.59
C ASP A 178 11.75 -13.51 3.93
N TRP A 179 10.84 -14.12 4.67
CA TRP A 179 10.98 -15.50 5.13
C TRP A 179 10.67 -16.54 4.04
N THR A 180 10.29 -16.08 2.86
CA THR A 180 10.06 -16.92 1.68
C THR A 180 11.32 -17.25 0.90
N GLY A 181 12.49 -16.79 1.34
CA GLY A 181 13.79 -17.13 0.77
C GLY A 181 14.66 -15.92 0.40
N GLY A 182 14.22 -14.70 0.69
CA GLY A 182 15.05 -13.52 0.52
C GLY A 182 15.28 -13.12 -0.93
N TRP A 183 15.98 -11.99 -1.11
CA TRP A 183 16.53 -11.60 -2.40
C TRP A 183 17.78 -12.43 -2.76
N ASP A 184 18.46 -12.97 -1.75
CA ASP A 184 19.73 -13.70 -1.79
C ASP A 184 19.58 -15.23 -1.84
N ASN A 185 18.34 -15.74 -1.97
CA ASN A 185 18.02 -17.18 -2.01
C ASN A 185 18.49 -17.96 -0.77
N VAL A 186 18.36 -17.37 0.42
CA VAL A 186 18.43 -18.12 1.68
C VAL A 186 17.31 -19.17 1.72
N GLU A 187 17.52 -20.30 2.41
CA GLU A 187 16.48 -21.32 2.53
C GLU A 187 15.21 -20.71 3.17
N PRO A 188 14.01 -20.91 2.58
CA PRO A 188 12.78 -20.39 3.16
C PRO A 188 12.55 -20.92 4.58
N GLU A 189 12.14 -20.03 5.48
CA GLU A 189 12.03 -20.36 6.91
C GLU A 189 10.75 -21.15 7.26
N GLY A 190 9.88 -21.35 6.27
CA GLY A 190 8.64 -22.09 6.42
C GLY A 190 7.46 -21.25 6.92
N ALA A 191 6.27 -21.86 6.86
CA ALA A 191 5.01 -21.17 7.17
C ALA A 191 4.85 -20.84 8.66
N ASP A 192 5.48 -21.60 9.56
CA ASP A 192 5.31 -21.44 11.02
C ASP A 192 5.78 -20.08 11.53
N ARG A 193 6.74 -19.42 10.85
CA ARG A 193 7.17 -18.07 11.21
C ARG A 193 6.07 -17.02 10.97
N PHE A 194 5.21 -17.25 9.98
CA PHE A 194 4.04 -16.41 9.69
C PHE A 194 2.85 -16.80 10.57
N ILE A 195 2.52 -18.09 10.57
CA ILE A 195 1.40 -18.68 11.30
C ILE A 195 1.66 -20.17 11.53
N THR A 196 1.66 -20.61 12.79
CA THR A 196 1.93 -22.00 13.17
C THR A 196 0.87 -22.97 12.65
N ALA A 197 1.23 -24.26 12.53
CA ALA A 197 0.35 -25.30 12.01
C ALA A 197 -0.96 -25.47 12.82
N ASP A 198 -0.92 -25.20 14.12
CA ASP A 198 -2.09 -25.17 15.01
C ASP A 198 -2.89 -23.86 14.94
N LEU A 199 -2.46 -22.92 14.10
CA LEU A 199 -3.07 -21.61 13.85
C LEU A 199 -3.05 -20.65 15.07
N ALA A 200 -2.36 -21.01 16.14
CA ALA A 200 -2.43 -20.31 17.41
C ALA A 200 -1.49 -19.09 17.50
N SER A 201 -0.37 -19.11 16.77
CA SER A 201 0.70 -18.13 16.91
C SER A 201 1.42 -17.83 15.60
N GLY A 202 2.36 -16.89 15.62
CA GLY A 202 3.12 -16.44 14.45
C GLY A 202 2.85 -14.97 14.14
N ARG A 203 3.75 -14.33 13.40
CA ARG A 203 3.73 -12.87 13.23
C ARG A 203 2.44 -12.34 12.61
N MET A 204 1.84 -13.08 11.68
CA MET A 204 0.57 -12.69 11.07
C MET A 204 -0.56 -12.76 12.09
N VAL A 205 -0.55 -13.76 12.99
CA VAL A 205 -1.53 -13.88 14.06
C VAL A 205 -1.44 -12.68 15.01
N ASP A 206 -0.22 -12.30 15.40
CA ASP A 206 0.02 -11.17 16.30
C ASP A 206 -0.53 -9.87 15.72
N VAL A 207 -0.19 -9.55 14.47
CA VAL A 207 -0.55 -8.29 13.81
C VAL A 207 -2.05 -8.21 13.54
N ILE A 208 -2.64 -9.27 12.99
CA ILE A 208 -4.07 -9.31 12.67
C ILE A 208 -4.91 -9.24 13.95
N THR A 209 -4.50 -9.91 15.03
CA THR A 209 -5.23 -9.88 16.30
C THR A 209 -5.19 -8.49 16.96
N ARG A 210 -4.13 -7.70 16.74
CA ARG A 210 -4.08 -6.29 17.15
C ARG A 210 -5.00 -5.38 16.30
N GLY A 211 -5.57 -5.87 15.21
CA GLY A 211 -6.39 -5.08 14.29
C GLY A 211 -5.57 -4.18 13.36
N GLU A 212 -4.30 -4.50 13.13
CA GLU A 212 -3.42 -3.78 12.22
C GLU A 212 -3.37 -4.46 10.84
N PRO A 213 -3.14 -3.71 9.75
CA PRO A 213 -2.90 -4.29 8.43
C PRO A 213 -1.64 -5.17 8.44
N ALA A 214 -1.78 -6.45 8.13
CA ALA A 214 -0.68 -7.40 8.10
C ALA A 214 -0.13 -7.56 6.68
N MET A 215 0.99 -6.90 6.39
CA MET A 215 1.63 -6.94 5.08
C MET A 215 2.87 -7.85 5.08
N MET A 216 2.80 -8.90 4.28
CA MET A 216 3.92 -9.81 4.03
C MET A 216 4.87 -9.24 2.97
N VAL A 217 6.17 -9.47 3.17
CA VAL A 217 7.23 -9.06 2.24
C VAL A 217 7.89 -10.31 1.66
N CYS A 218 8.12 -10.29 0.35
CA CYS A 218 8.87 -11.31 -0.37
C CYS A 218 9.59 -10.70 -1.58
N HIS A 219 10.70 -11.30 -1.98
CA HIS A 219 11.31 -11.10 -3.30
C HIS A 219 10.96 -12.26 -4.23
N TRP A 220 10.87 -11.96 -5.53
CA TRP A 220 10.53 -12.97 -6.54
C TRP A 220 11.54 -14.12 -6.58
N THR A 221 12.82 -13.83 -6.34
CA THR A 221 13.89 -14.83 -6.24
C THR A 221 13.64 -15.82 -5.12
N GLY A 222 13.25 -15.37 -3.92
CA GLY A 222 12.86 -16.26 -2.82
C GLY A 222 11.61 -17.09 -3.14
N ILE A 223 10.58 -16.49 -3.76
CA ILE A 223 9.37 -17.23 -4.18
C ILE A 223 9.72 -18.40 -5.12
N HIS A 224 10.62 -18.17 -6.08
CA HIS A 224 11.17 -19.17 -7.01
C HIS A 224 12.60 -19.58 -6.63
N TRP A 225 12.82 -19.81 -5.33
CA TRP A 225 14.10 -20.17 -4.72
C TRP A 225 14.94 -21.13 -5.58
N ASN A 226 16.07 -20.65 -6.13
CA ASN A 226 16.98 -21.43 -7.00
C ASN A 226 16.31 -22.23 -8.13
N GLY A 227 15.20 -21.72 -8.69
CA GLY A 227 14.42 -22.39 -9.73
C GLY A 227 13.38 -23.38 -9.21
N GLU A 228 13.27 -23.54 -7.90
CA GLU A 228 12.22 -24.31 -7.23
C GLU A 228 11.18 -23.37 -6.61
N GLU A 229 9.90 -23.75 -6.66
CA GLU A 229 8.80 -22.98 -6.06
C GLU A 229 8.70 -23.16 -4.54
N LYS A 230 9.82 -23.28 -3.81
CA LYS A 230 9.81 -23.52 -2.37
C LYS A 230 9.15 -22.37 -1.61
N GLY A 231 9.58 -21.13 -1.87
CA GLY A 231 8.99 -19.93 -1.25
C GLY A 231 7.52 -19.79 -1.61
N PHE A 232 7.13 -20.13 -2.85
CA PHE A 232 5.74 -20.12 -3.28
C PHE A 232 4.88 -21.13 -2.51
N LYS A 233 5.37 -22.36 -2.29
CA LYS A 233 4.67 -23.37 -1.47
C LYS A 233 4.52 -22.92 -0.02
N VAL A 234 5.53 -22.25 0.54
CA VAL A 234 5.41 -21.62 1.86
C VAL A 234 4.31 -20.57 1.86
N PHE A 235 4.28 -19.67 0.87
CA PHE A 235 3.25 -18.65 0.76
C PHE A 235 1.84 -19.24 0.61
N GLN A 236 1.66 -20.28 -0.20
CA GLN A 236 0.39 -21.00 -0.35
C GLN A 236 -0.10 -21.57 0.99
N GLU A 237 0.79 -22.18 1.77
CA GLU A 237 0.45 -22.74 3.07
C GLU A 237 0.08 -21.65 4.09
N VAL A 238 0.80 -20.52 4.08
CA VAL A 238 0.46 -19.34 4.90
C VAL A 238 -0.95 -18.84 4.55
N VAL A 239 -1.26 -18.65 3.26
CA VAL A 239 -2.60 -18.22 2.82
C VAL A 239 -3.67 -19.21 3.28
N ARG A 240 -3.44 -20.52 3.13
CA ARG A 240 -4.37 -21.56 3.57
C ARG A 240 -4.64 -21.48 5.08
N ARG A 241 -3.59 -21.36 5.90
CA ARG A 241 -3.68 -21.24 7.36
C ARG A 241 -4.38 -19.95 7.79
N LEU A 242 -4.07 -18.84 7.12
CA LEU A 242 -4.73 -17.56 7.36
C LEU A 242 -6.23 -17.65 7.09
N HIS A 243 -6.67 -18.29 6.00
CA HIS A 243 -8.10 -18.48 5.74
C HIS A 243 -8.77 -19.48 6.69
N ALA A 244 -8.03 -20.44 7.24
CA ALA A 244 -8.55 -21.35 8.26
C ALA A 244 -8.73 -20.68 9.63
N ARG A 245 -7.83 -19.76 9.99
CA ARG A 245 -7.84 -19.02 11.27
C ARG A 245 -8.70 -17.76 11.25
N PHE A 246 -8.55 -17.05 10.13
CA PHE A 246 -9.09 -15.79 9.63
C PHE A 246 -10.39 -15.91 8.86
N ASP A 247 -11.51 -15.56 9.46
CA ASP A 247 -12.79 -15.56 8.76
C ASP A 247 -13.23 -14.17 8.26
N ASN A 248 -12.43 -13.14 8.54
CA ASN A 248 -12.69 -11.73 8.29
C ASN A 248 -11.48 -11.02 7.63
N LEU A 249 -10.77 -11.72 6.75
CA LEU A 249 -9.59 -11.18 6.05
C LEU A 249 -9.99 -10.47 4.76
N LEU A 250 -9.55 -9.22 4.61
CA LEU A 250 -9.66 -8.45 3.38
C LEU A 250 -8.28 -8.33 2.73
N TRP A 251 -8.15 -8.86 1.52
CA TRP A 251 -6.96 -8.67 0.71
C TRP A 251 -7.07 -7.35 -0.05
N MET A 252 -6.16 -6.43 0.23
CA MET A 252 -6.15 -5.09 -0.36
C MET A 252 -4.88 -4.84 -1.18
N LYS A 253 -4.99 -3.98 -2.18
CA LYS A 253 -3.84 -3.28 -2.77
C LYS A 253 -3.34 -2.20 -1.79
N LEU A 254 -2.14 -1.68 -2.01
CA LEU A 254 -1.60 -0.62 -1.14
C LEU A 254 -2.32 0.71 -1.36
N SER A 255 -2.78 1.00 -2.57
CA SER A 255 -3.65 2.13 -2.92
C SER A 255 -4.99 2.06 -2.18
N GLU A 256 -5.64 0.89 -2.17
CA GLU A 256 -6.87 0.61 -1.42
C GLU A 256 -6.64 0.81 0.10
N LEU A 257 -5.56 0.24 0.66
CA LEU A 257 -5.19 0.38 2.07
C LEU A 257 -4.92 1.84 2.43
N SER A 258 -4.13 2.54 1.62
CA SER A 258 -3.73 3.93 1.85
C SER A 258 -4.94 4.86 1.83
N ARG A 259 -5.86 4.65 0.88
CA ARG A 259 -7.13 5.38 0.83
C ARG A 259 -7.99 5.14 2.06
N TYR A 260 -8.15 3.89 2.48
CA TYR A 260 -8.94 3.56 3.66
C TYR A 260 -8.32 4.18 4.92
N TRP A 261 -7.00 4.11 5.07
CA TRP A 261 -6.31 4.65 6.24
C TRP A 261 -6.33 6.18 6.28
N ALA A 262 -6.11 6.85 5.16
CA ALA A 262 -6.23 8.30 5.05
C ALA A 262 -7.66 8.76 5.37
N ALA A 263 -8.68 8.08 4.87
CA ALA A 263 -10.07 8.40 5.20
C ALA A 263 -10.40 8.13 6.67
N LYS A 264 -9.91 7.02 7.24
CA LYS A 264 -10.10 6.66 8.66
C LYS A 264 -9.50 7.70 9.59
N GLU A 265 -8.31 8.21 9.27
CA GLU A 265 -7.58 9.12 10.14
C GLU A 265 -8.02 10.58 9.96
N LEU A 266 -8.32 11.01 8.73
CA LEU A 266 -8.55 12.42 8.41
C LEU A 266 -10.02 12.81 8.27
N THR A 267 -10.96 11.86 8.30
CA THR A 267 -12.39 12.20 8.34
C THR A 267 -12.77 12.71 9.71
N ARG A 268 -13.28 13.94 9.79
CA ARG A 268 -13.88 14.46 11.02
C ARG A 268 -15.23 13.79 11.22
N ILE A 269 -15.42 13.16 12.40
CA ILE A 269 -16.63 12.45 12.78
C ILE A 269 -17.23 13.13 14.01
N GLU A 270 -18.49 13.56 13.91
CA GLU A 270 -19.19 14.26 14.99
C GLU A 270 -20.53 13.60 15.29
N ARG A 271 -20.74 13.22 16.55
CA ARG A 271 -22.01 12.66 17.00
C ARG A 271 -22.91 13.78 17.53
N THR A 272 -24.11 13.89 16.99
CA THR A 272 -25.21 14.68 17.55
C THR A 272 -26.21 13.76 18.25
N GLU A 273 -27.25 14.32 18.86
CA GLU A 273 -28.32 13.54 19.51
C GLU A 273 -29.04 12.58 18.53
N SER A 274 -29.15 12.96 17.26
CA SER A 274 -29.96 12.26 16.26
C SER A 274 -29.17 11.69 15.07
N ALA A 275 -27.87 11.97 14.97
CA ALA A 275 -27.08 11.58 13.82
C ALA A 275 -25.57 11.57 14.08
N ILE A 276 -24.82 11.02 13.13
CA ILE A 276 -23.36 11.11 13.04
C ILE A 276 -23.04 11.84 11.76
N ARG A 277 -22.30 12.95 11.84
CA ARG A 277 -21.86 13.75 10.71
C ARG A 277 -20.42 13.41 10.36
N PHE A 278 -20.16 13.33 9.07
CA PHE A 278 -18.83 13.09 8.51
C PHE A 278 -18.44 14.29 7.65
N SER A 279 -17.22 14.80 7.85
CA SER A 279 -16.55 15.70 6.90
C SER A 279 -15.29 15.01 6.43
N ALA A 280 -15.36 14.40 5.24
CA ALA A 280 -14.32 13.53 4.72
C ALA A 280 -13.50 14.23 3.63
N PRO A 281 -12.18 14.43 3.83
CA PRO A 281 -11.31 14.97 2.78
C PRO A 281 -11.20 14.05 1.56
N TYR A 282 -11.34 12.74 1.77
CA TYR A 282 -11.23 11.72 0.74
C TYR A 282 -12.46 10.83 0.72
N ALA A 283 -12.91 10.46 -0.48
CA ALA A 283 -13.90 9.41 -0.63
C ALA A 283 -13.28 8.05 -0.31
N CYS A 284 -14.06 7.18 0.36
CA CYS A 284 -13.63 5.84 0.75
C CYS A 284 -14.76 4.82 0.53
N PRO A 285 -14.55 3.84 -0.36
CA PRO A 285 -15.43 2.68 -0.45
C PRO A 285 -15.45 1.91 0.86
N GLU A 286 -16.61 1.31 1.18
CA GLU A 286 -16.77 0.37 2.30
C GLU A 286 -16.25 0.88 3.66
N PHE A 287 -16.33 2.20 3.86
CA PHE A 287 -15.99 2.83 5.13
C PHE A 287 -16.91 2.30 6.23
N THR A 288 -16.29 1.77 7.28
CA THR A 288 -17.01 1.06 8.34
C THR A 288 -16.88 1.78 9.67
N VAL A 289 -18.03 2.04 10.31
CA VAL A 289 -18.10 2.67 11.62
C VAL A 289 -18.85 1.77 12.60
N ARG A 290 -18.39 1.76 13.85
CA ARG A 290 -19.09 1.13 14.98
C ARG A 290 -19.67 2.21 15.87
N VAL A 291 -20.98 2.15 16.09
CA VAL A 291 -21.75 3.13 16.84
C VAL A 291 -22.25 2.48 18.14
N PRO A 292 -21.89 3.01 19.33
CA PRO A 292 -22.42 2.52 20.59
C PRO A 292 -23.93 2.74 20.73
N GLY A 293 -24.62 1.71 21.24
CA GLY A 293 -26.07 1.67 21.45
C GLY A 293 -26.77 0.66 20.52
N SER A 294 -28.06 0.45 20.75
CA SER A 294 -28.91 -0.33 19.85
C SER A 294 -29.48 0.56 18.76
N ALA A 295 -29.65 0.00 17.55
CA ALA A 295 -30.38 0.69 16.49
C ALA A 295 -31.87 0.81 16.89
N ALA A 296 -32.40 2.03 17.00
CA ALA A 296 -33.84 2.23 17.22
C ALA A 296 -34.65 2.00 15.93
N GLY A 297 -33.99 1.96 14.78
CA GLY A 297 -34.57 1.71 13.46
C GLY A 297 -33.53 1.28 12.43
N GLU A 298 -33.92 1.24 11.16
CA GLU A 298 -33.00 0.92 10.07
C GLU A 298 -32.02 2.09 9.85
N PRO A 299 -30.69 1.86 9.91
CA PRO A 299 -29.72 2.92 9.65
C PRO A 299 -29.87 3.49 8.23
N ARG A 300 -29.67 4.81 8.11
CA ARG A 300 -29.76 5.53 6.84
C ARG A 300 -28.58 6.45 6.67
N HIS A 301 -27.91 6.36 5.53
CA HIS A 301 -26.83 7.29 5.16
C HIS A 301 -27.38 8.33 4.19
N GLN A 302 -27.15 9.59 4.53
CA GLN A 302 -27.60 10.76 3.79
C GLN A 302 -26.39 11.47 3.20
N THR A 303 -26.47 11.70 1.91
CA THR A 303 -25.48 12.38 1.07
C THR A 303 -26.16 13.50 0.29
N VAL A 304 -25.38 14.30 -0.44
CA VAL A 304 -25.94 15.31 -1.35
C VAL A 304 -26.81 14.68 -2.45
N SER A 305 -26.48 13.46 -2.89
CA SER A 305 -27.24 12.72 -3.91
C SER A 305 -28.52 12.06 -3.40
N GLY A 306 -28.76 12.05 -2.09
CA GLY A 306 -29.96 11.47 -1.50
C GLY A 306 -29.68 10.60 -0.28
N GLN A 307 -30.69 9.82 0.11
CA GLN A 307 -30.66 8.97 1.28
C GLN A 307 -30.72 7.50 0.88
N THR A 308 -29.82 6.70 1.45
CA THR A 308 -29.73 5.25 1.24
C THR A 308 -30.05 4.53 2.54
N ALA A 309 -31.05 3.65 2.50
CA ALA A 309 -31.37 2.73 3.59
C ALA A 309 -30.40 1.55 3.61
N MET A 310 -30.01 1.12 4.80
CA MET A 310 -28.98 0.10 4.98
C MET A 310 -29.59 -1.29 5.13
N GLN A 311 -29.12 -2.25 4.34
CA GLN A 311 -29.57 -3.63 4.44
C GLN A 311 -28.96 -4.32 5.67
N LYS A 312 -29.80 -4.91 6.52
CA LYS A 312 -29.32 -5.71 7.66
C LYS A 312 -28.67 -7.01 7.19
N VAL A 313 -27.52 -7.35 7.75
CA VAL A 313 -26.80 -8.61 7.54
C VAL A 313 -26.56 -9.33 8.86
N SER A 314 -26.27 -10.63 8.80
CA SER A 314 -26.18 -11.52 9.97
C SER A 314 -24.90 -11.38 10.80
N GLY A 315 -23.91 -10.61 10.35
CA GLY A 315 -22.66 -10.44 11.06
C GLY A 315 -21.64 -9.58 10.31
N LEU A 316 -20.52 -9.26 10.99
CA LEU A 316 -19.48 -8.36 10.48
C LEU A 316 -18.86 -8.83 9.15
N ARG A 317 -18.77 -10.14 8.92
CA ARG A 317 -18.21 -10.72 7.68
C ARG A 317 -19.07 -10.46 6.43
N ASN A 318 -20.35 -10.19 6.63
CA ASN A 318 -21.29 -9.92 5.54
C ASN A 318 -21.40 -8.42 5.25
N LEU A 319 -20.64 -7.59 5.99
CA LEU A 319 -20.59 -6.17 5.73
C LEU A 319 -19.94 -5.92 4.37
N ARG A 320 -20.65 -5.13 3.58
CA ARG A 320 -20.28 -4.56 2.29
C ARG A 320 -20.93 -3.18 2.20
N ALA A 321 -20.63 -2.43 1.15
CA ALA A 321 -21.28 -1.13 0.96
C ALA A 321 -22.81 -1.22 1.10
N ASN A 322 -23.36 -0.28 1.88
CA ASN A 322 -24.79 -0.13 2.19
C ASN A 322 -25.41 -1.24 3.06
N THR A 323 -24.63 -1.80 3.99
CA THR A 323 -25.11 -2.83 4.92
C THR A 323 -24.79 -2.51 6.37
N TRP A 324 -25.47 -3.18 7.29
CA TRP A 324 -25.20 -3.05 8.72
C TRP A 324 -25.46 -4.34 9.49
N SER A 325 -24.81 -4.48 10.65
CA SER A 325 -25.01 -5.59 11.59
C SER A 325 -25.26 -5.04 12.99
N SER A 326 -26.22 -5.63 13.69
CA SER A 326 -26.45 -5.38 15.11
C SER A 326 -25.51 -6.22 15.97
N GLY A 327 -24.76 -5.58 16.87
CA GLY A 327 -24.10 -6.22 18.00
C GLY A 327 -24.98 -6.22 19.25
N ASN A 328 -24.44 -6.67 20.38
CA ASN A 328 -25.17 -6.70 21.65
C ASN A 328 -25.43 -5.29 22.21
N ASN A 329 -24.50 -4.36 22.00
CA ASN A 329 -24.61 -2.97 22.48
C ASN A 329 -24.01 -1.96 21.46
N ASP A 330 -23.93 -2.37 20.20
CA ASP A 330 -23.45 -1.53 19.13
C ASP A 330 -24.15 -1.84 17.80
N VAL A 331 -23.98 -0.92 16.87
CA VAL A 331 -24.37 -1.08 15.47
C VAL A 331 -23.13 -0.84 14.63
N THR A 332 -22.77 -1.81 13.78
CA THR A 332 -21.70 -1.61 12.81
C THR A 332 -22.30 -1.39 11.43
N VAL A 333 -21.95 -0.28 10.79
CA VAL A 333 -22.50 0.16 9.50
C VAL A 333 -21.35 0.30 8.51
N CYS A 334 -21.51 -0.25 7.30
CA CYS A 334 -20.57 -0.17 6.20
C CYS A 334 -21.22 0.54 5.01
N PHE A 335 -20.59 1.62 4.53
CA PHE A 335 -21.12 2.46 3.46
C PHE A 335 -19.98 3.10 2.65
N ASN A 336 -20.29 3.57 1.44
CA ASN A 336 -19.33 4.36 0.68
C ASN A 336 -19.33 5.79 1.22
N LEU A 337 -18.23 6.18 1.87
CA LEU A 337 -18.04 7.53 2.38
C LEU A 337 -17.76 8.46 1.19
N PRO A 338 -18.63 9.45 0.89
CA PRO A 338 -18.34 10.43 -0.15
C PRO A 338 -17.31 11.44 0.36
N LYS A 339 -16.58 12.07 -0.57
CA LYS A 339 -15.79 13.27 -0.27
C LYS A 339 -16.75 14.40 0.14
N GLY A 340 -16.39 15.16 1.18
CA GLY A 340 -17.18 16.23 1.76
C GLY A 340 -18.13 15.76 2.86
N LEU A 341 -19.31 16.40 2.94
CA LEU A 341 -20.25 16.20 4.03
C LEU A 341 -21.19 15.01 3.78
N SER A 342 -21.36 14.15 4.79
CA SER A 342 -22.44 13.16 4.82
C SER A 342 -22.92 12.89 6.25
N THR A 343 -24.05 12.20 6.40
CA THR A 343 -24.67 11.96 7.70
C THR A 343 -25.19 10.53 7.81
N LEU A 344 -24.93 9.85 8.93
CA LEU A 344 -25.52 8.55 9.26
C LEU A 344 -26.53 8.72 10.40
N LYS A 345 -27.75 8.23 10.19
CA LYS A 345 -28.77 8.08 11.24
C LYS A 345 -28.90 6.60 11.58
N VAL A 346 -28.94 6.25 12.86
CA VAL A 346 -28.95 4.86 13.35
C VAL A 346 -30.26 4.53 14.12
N GLY A 347 -31.13 5.51 14.28
CA GLY A 347 -32.39 5.45 15.01
C GLY A 347 -33.05 6.81 15.04
#